data_AF-A0A8T6SG54-F1
#
_entry.id   AF-A0A8T6SG54-F1
#
_cell.length_a   1.000
_cell.length_b   1.000
_cell.length_c   1.000
_cell.angle_alpha   90.00
_cell.angle_beta   90.00
_cell.angle_gamma   90.00
#
_symmetry.space_group_name_H-M   'P 1'
#
loop_
_entity.id
_entity.type
_entity.pdbx_description
1 polymer ?
#
loop_
_entity_poly.entity_id
_entity_poly.type
_entity_poly.pdbx_seq_one_letter_code
_entity_poly.pdbx_strand_id
1 'polypeptide(L)'
;MNEMENHDTQKVDYIIREFRDTKDDAELLAECYNSWDNPESWPGGFYHGEEVTAERILEHMETDNPLSKLVVEVTEGIVGYCDVKPHFYEEDTVYVQLIGVSPEYQGLGIGKNLLLHALEKARRFDKKRITLHTWGGNLKAVPLYKKTGYFWAPESSVYMENFLPGILREPLFRNFFNAFGWYATLERSLDLRPDGEQLEGMTIYRYFFKGNERNSLKVLIDQKAKEVCGFELHEGGQRLGATCRVKQHRAYVGYSRTPVIWTFKNKTKRPVRFTLTVETTDHVALENSPRALYTLDPGEERVVKGRAKLKEHVQSTPKPESPHERTKPLITSHVSINGEEIDLTVGLVPIDPLEVQVVPMERSIIPGERTTIPIRVWNKTREHLTG
;
A
#
# COMPACT_ATOMS: atom_id res chain seq x y z
N MET A 1 27.44 21.58 32.50
CA MET A 1 26.17 21.81 33.22
C MET A 1 25.18 22.31 32.19
N ASN A 2 24.29 21.43 31.75
CA ASN A 2 22.96 21.73 31.21
C ASN A 2 22.28 20.37 30.96
N GLU A 3 21.65 19.95 32.05
CA GLU A 3 20.42 19.15 32.17
C GLU A 3 20.01 18.32 30.95
N MET A 4 20.22 17.01 31.12
CA MET A 4 19.39 15.99 30.49
C MET A 4 17.97 16.14 31.04
N GLU A 5 17.05 16.65 30.22
CA GLU A 5 15.61 16.54 30.48
C GLU A 5 15.23 15.07 30.43
N ASN A 6 15.10 14.50 31.62
CA ASN A 6 14.46 13.24 31.88
C ASN A 6 12.95 13.45 31.63
N HIS A 7 12.47 13.21 30.41
CA HIS A 7 11.03 13.13 30.17
C HIS A 7 10.52 11.89 30.89
N ASP A 8 9.99 12.11 32.09
CA ASP A 8 9.20 11.17 32.85
C ASP A 8 7.95 10.85 32.01
N THR A 9 7.99 9.78 31.23
CA THR A 9 6.85 9.33 30.44
C THR A 9 5.73 8.94 31.39
N GLN A 10 4.77 9.85 31.57
CA GLN A 10 3.53 9.61 32.30
C GLN A 10 2.87 8.36 31.71
N LYS A 11 2.86 7.27 32.48
CA LYS A 11 2.31 6.01 32.03
C LYS A 11 0.83 5.99 32.39
N VAL A 12 -0.02 6.35 31.44
CA VAL A 12 -1.47 6.23 31.57
C VAL A 12 -1.86 4.78 31.28
N ASP A 13 -2.61 4.17 32.19
CA ASP A 13 -3.22 2.86 31.96
C ASP A 13 -4.48 3.03 31.11
N TYR A 14 -4.55 2.29 29.99
CA TYR A 14 -5.70 2.30 29.08
C TYR A 14 -5.89 0.92 28.44
N ILE A 15 -7.07 0.71 27.89
CA ILE A 15 -7.37 -0.43 27.02
C ILE A 15 -7.89 0.03 25.66
N ILE A 16 -7.64 -0.78 24.63
CA ILE A 16 -8.25 -0.59 23.31
C ILE A 16 -9.29 -1.69 23.12
N ARG A 17 -10.55 -1.29 22.90
CA ARG A 17 -11.67 -2.21 22.72
C ARG A 17 -12.60 -1.74 21.60
N GLU A 18 -13.54 -2.60 21.21
CA GLU A 18 -14.63 -2.16 20.34
C GLU A 18 -15.54 -1.18 21.09
N PHE A 19 -16.00 -0.17 20.37
CA PHE A 19 -17.09 0.71 20.74
C PHE A 19 -18.36 -0.12 20.91
N ARG A 20 -19.06 0.10 22.01
CA ARG A 20 -20.34 -0.52 22.30
C ARG A 20 -21.41 0.47 21.85
N ASP A 21 -22.33 0.01 20.99
CA ASP A 21 -23.46 0.81 20.52
C ASP A 21 -24.49 1.02 21.64
N THR A 22 -24.07 1.78 22.65
CA THR A 22 -24.76 2.06 23.90
C THR A 22 -24.68 3.55 24.19
N LYS A 23 -25.65 4.07 24.93
CA LYS A 23 -25.70 5.49 25.27
C LYS A 23 -24.45 5.94 26.05
N ASP A 24 -24.00 5.16 27.03
CA ASP A 24 -22.84 5.49 27.87
C ASP A 24 -21.56 5.65 27.03
N ASP A 25 -21.25 4.70 26.13
CA ASP A 25 -20.08 4.83 25.25
C ASP A 25 -20.22 6.00 24.28
N ALA A 26 -21.44 6.28 23.81
CA ALA A 26 -21.71 7.40 22.93
C ALA A 26 -21.52 8.75 23.64
N GLU A 27 -21.90 8.88 24.91
CA GLU A 27 -21.62 10.05 25.74
C GLU A 27 -20.12 10.27 25.90
N LEU A 28 -19.37 9.23 26.29
CA LEU A 28 -17.92 9.30 26.46
C LEU A 28 -17.18 9.60 25.14
N LEU A 29 -17.64 9.04 24.02
CA LEU A 29 -17.06 9.32 22.71
C LEU A 29 -17.40 10.74 22.22
N ALA A 30 -18.58 11.26 22.54
CA ALA A 30 -18.94 12.64 22.24
C ALA A 30 -18.01 13.62 22.96
N GLU A 31 -17.73 13.40 24.25
CA GLU A 31 -16.72 14.17 25.00
C GLU A 31 -15.34 14.11 24.35
N CYS A 32 -14.90 12.92 23.92
CA CYS A 32 -13.67 12.73 23.16
C CYS A 32 -13.65 13.57 21.88
N TYR A 33 -14.70 13.52 21.06
CA TYR A 33 -14.80 14.30 19.82
C TYR A 33 -14.81 15.80 20.06
N ASN A 34 -15.51 16.26 21.11
CA ASN A 34 -15.52 17.67 21.50
C ASN A 34 -14.12 18.15 21.91
N SER A 35 -13.29 17.29 22.53
CA SER A 35 -11.90 17.63 22.85
C SER A 35 -11.00 17.82 21.61
N TRP A 36 -11.44 17.31 20.45
CA TRP A 36 -10.71 17.46 19.19
C TRP A 36 -11.02 18.79 18.48
N ASP A 37 -12.05 19.51 18.92
CA ASP A 37 -12.52 20.76 18.31
C ASP A 37 -11.62 21.97 18.68
N ASN A 38 -10.32 21.80 18.45
CA ASN A 38 -9.29 22.80 18.67
C ASN A 38 -8.40 22.87 17.40
N PRO A 39 -8.13 24.07 16.85
CA PRO A 39 -7.26 24.26 15.68
C PRO A 39 -5.87 23.62 15.76
N GLU A 40 -5.31 23.42 16.96
CA GLU A 40 -4.00 22.77 17.13
C GLU A 40 -4.05 21.24 16.95
N SER A 41 -5.23 20.65 17.08
CA SER A 41 -5.48 19.22 16.84
C SER A 41 -6.04 18.98 15.43
N TRP A 42 -7.09 19.74 15.07
CA TRP A 42 -7.76 19.66 13.77
C TRP A 42 -7.89 21.06 13.18
N PRO A 43 -7.25 21.36 12.03
CA PRO A 43 -7.37 22.67 11.40
C PRO A 43 -8.82 23.02 11.12
N GLY A 44 -9.32 24.10 11.73
CA GLY A 44 -10.71 24.55 11.58
C GLY A 44 -11.72 23.93 12.57
N GLY A 45 -11.24 23.17 13.57
CA GLY A 45 -12.10 22.39 14.47
C GLY A 45 -12.56 21.09 13.81
N PHE A 46 -12.78 20.05 14.61
CA PHE A 46 -13.25 18.76 14.11
C PHE A 46 -14.74 18.82 13.72
N TYR A 47 -15.55 19.59 14.46
CA TYR A 47 -16.97 19.85 14.19
C TYR A 47 -17.30 21.35 14.07
N HIS A 48 -16.30 22.19 13.80
CA HIS A 48 -16.46 23.62 13.52
C HIS A 48 -17.17 24.41 14.66
N GLY A 49 -16.94 24.04 15.92
CA GLY A 49 -17.58 24.68 17.07
C GLY A 49 -18.96 24.12 17.43
N GLU A 50 -19.49 23.17 16.66
CA GLU A 50 -20.74 22.49 17.02
C GLU A 50 -20.47 21.39 18.05
N GLU A 51 -21.23 21.43 19.15
CA GLU A 51 -21.19 20.38 20.16
C GLU A 51 -21.67 19.04 19.57
N VAL A 52 -20.87 18.00 19.78
CA VAL A 52 -21.22 16.63 19.48
C VAL A 52 -21.95 16.04 20.70
N THR A 53 -23.12 15.44 20.47
CA THR A 53 -23.90 14.74 21.52
C THR A 53 -23.88 13.24 21.31
N ALA A 54 -24.27 12.48 22.34
CA ALA A 54 -24.39 11.02 22.27
C ALA A 54 -25.38 10.57 21.18
N GLU A 55 -26.50 11.28 21.00
CA GLU A 55 -27.48 10.99 19.96
C GLU A 55 -26.85 11.11 18.56
N ARG A 56 -26.07 12.17 18.32
CA ARG A 56 -25.36 12.38 17.05
C ARG A 56 -24.32 11.28 16.79
N ILE A 57 -23.63 10.81 17.83
CA ILE A 57 -22.71 9.66 17.72
C ILE A 57 -23.48 8.40 17.33
N LEU A 58 -24.58 8.07 18.01
CA LEU A 58 -25.36 6.86 17.72
C LEU A 58 -25.95 6.88 16.30
N GLU A 59 -26.53 8.01 15.88
CA GLU A 59 -27.03 8.19 14.51
C GLU A 59 -25.93 7.97 13.46
N HIS A 60 -24.73 8.50 13.73
CA HIS A 60 -23.58 8.28 12.86
C HIS A 60 -23.17 6.80 12.82
N MET A 61 -23.08 6.13 13.98
CA MET A 61 -22.68 4.72 14.04
C MET A 61 -23.69 3.78 13.36
N GLU A 62 -24.98 4.11 13.37
CA GLU A 62 -26.02 3.34 12.67
C GLU A 62 -25.88 3.45 11.14
N THR A 63 -25.51 4.62 10.64
CA THR A 63 -25.45 4.89 9.19
C THR A 63 -24.14 4.47 8.54
N ASP A 64 -23.05 4.49 9.29
CA ASP A 64 -21.69 4.45 8.73
C ASP A 64 -21.08 3.03 8.66
N ASN A 65 -21.68 2.06 9.37
CA ASN A 65 -21.39 0.62 9.41
C ASN A 65 -19.91 0.21 9.12
N PRO A 66 -18.93 0.71 9.89
CA PRO A 66 -17.54 0.29 9.75
C PRO A 66 -17.33 -1.17 10.15
N LEU A 67 -16.27 -1.80 9.63
CA LEU A 67 -15.88 -3.16 10.00
C LEU A 67 -15.38 -3.26 11.45
N SER A 68 -14.83 -2.18 12.00
CA SER A 68 -14.37 -2.08 13.39
C SER A 68 -14.41 -0.64 13.87
N LYS A 69 -14.77 -0.45 15.15
CA LYS A 69 -14.88 0.85 15.84
C LYS A 69 -14.03 0.78 17.09
N LEU A 70 -12.76 1.14 17.01
CA LEU A 70 -11.84 1.05 18.13
C LEU A 70 -11.93 2.29 18.99
N VAL A 71 -12.08 2.12 20.29
CA VAL A 71 -11.97 3.18 21.29
C VAL A 71 -10.82 2.92 22.26
N VAL A 72 -10.22 4.00 22.75
CA VAL A 72 -9.22 3.99 23.81
C VAL A 72 -9.93 4.42 25.09
N GLU A 73 -10.06 3.49 26.03
CA GLU A 73 -10.71 3.73 27.32
C GLU A 73 -9.66 3.83 28.43
N VAL A 74 -9.75 4.91 29.19
CA VAL A 74 -9.02 5.16 30.44
C VAL A 74 -10.02 5.16 31.61
N THR A 75 -9.55 5.28 32.85
CA THR A 75 -10.43 5.35 34.03
C THR A 75 -11.45 6.49 33.96
N GLU A 76 -11.08 7.61 33.34
CA GLU A 76 -11.89 8.83 33.27
C GLU A 76 -12.85 8.88 32.07
N GLY A 77 -12.72 7.98 31.09
CA GLY A 77 -13.59 7.97 29.90
C GLY A 77 -12.92 7.44 28.64
N ILE A 78 -13.47 7.81 27.48
CA ILE A 78 -12.91 7.50 26.16
C ILE A 78 -12.07 8.68 25.68
N VAL A 79 -10.83 8.41 25.26
CA VAL A 79 -9.83 9.46 24.92
C VAL A 79 -9.22 9.30 23.53
N GLY A 80 -9.72 8.34 22.77
CA GLY A 80 -9.28 8.11 21.40
C GLY A 80 -10.23 7.21 20.65
N TYR A 81 -10.23 7.35 19.33
CA TYR A 81 -11.08 6.59 18.44
C TYR A 81 -10.37 6.32 17.11
N CYS A 82 -10.63 5.16 16.54
CA CYS A 82 -10.21 4.79 15.20
C CYS A 82 -11.24 3.86 14.58
N ASP A 83 -11.71 4.17 13.36
CA ASP A 83 -12.56 3.26 12.61
C ASP A 83 -11.80 2.57 11.47
N VAL A 84 -12.32 1.44 11.03
CA VAL A 84 -11.82 0.71 9.86
C VAL A 84 -13.00 0.34 8.98
N LYS A 85 -12.98 0.78 7.73
CA LYS A 85 -14.04 0.58 6.73
C LYS A 85 -13.59 -0.29 5.55
N PRO A 86 -14.53 -0.88 4.80
CA PRO A 86 -14.21 -1.39 3.47
C PRO A 86 -13.61 -0.30 2.60
N HIS A 87 -12.62 -0.63 1.77
CA HIS A 87 -12.07 0.33 0.82
C HIS A 87 -13.04 0.59 -0.34
N PHE A 88 -13.01 1.81 -0.89
CA PHE A 88 -13.96 2.29 -1.91
C PHE A 88 -13.86 1.54 -3.25
N TYR A 89 -12.68 0.98 -3.55
CA TYR A 89 -12.36 0.41 -4.87
C TYR A 89 -11.86 -1.03 -4.84
N GLU A 90 -11.43 -1.54 -3.68
CA GLU A 90 -10.59 -2.74 -3.60
C GLU A 90 -11.02 -3.64 -2.45
N GLU A 91 -11.56 -4.81 -2.76
CA GLU A 91 -12.17 -5.70 -1.76
C GLU A 91 -11.18 -6.27 -0.74
N ASP A 92 -9.91 -6.47 -1.11
CA ASP A 92 -8.85 -6.99 -0.23
C ASP A 92 -8.17 -5.90 0.63
N THR A 93 -8.72 -4.69 0.61
CA THR A 93 -8.16 -3.51 1.26
C THR A 93 -9.18 -2.90 2.22
N VAL A 94 -8.71 -2.34 3.32
CA VAL A 94 -9.53 -1.54 4.23
C VAL A 94 -9.00 -0.11 4.35
N TYR A 95 -9.85 0.79 4.81
CA TYR A 95 -9.57 2.21 4.93
C TYR A 95 -9.79 2.67 6.38
N VAL A 96 -8.79 3.33 6.97
CA VAL A 96 -8.99 4.06 8.23
C VAL A 96 -9.61 5.41 7.88
N GLN A 97 -10.88 5.60 8.24
CA GLN A 97 -11.61 6.82 7.90
C GLN A 97 -11.32 7.93 8.90
N LEU A 98 -11.27 7.59 10.18
CA LEU A 98 -11.04 8.51 11.26
C LEU A 98 -10.07 7.89 12.25
N ILE A 99 -9.13 8.70 12.71
CA ILE A 99 -8.27 8.39 13.84
C ILE A 99 -8.00 9.68 14.60
N GLY A 100 -8.19 9.66 15.91
CA GLY A 100 -7.96 10.80 16.78
C GLY A 100 -7.68 10.37 18.20
N VAL A 101 -6.93 11.22 18.91
CA VAL A 101 -6.62 11.07 20.33
C VAL A 101 -6.76 12.45 20.97
N SER A 102 -7.44 12.51 22.10
CA SER A 102 -7.65 13.74 22.87
C SER A 102 -6.31 14.42 23.17
N PRO A 103 -6.22 15.77 23.10
CA PRO A 103 -4.95 16.51 23.11
C PRO A 103 -4.03 16.16 24.28
N GLU A 104 -4.59 16.03 25.49
CA GLU A 104 -3.84 15.71 26.72
C GLU A 104 -3.26 14.29 26.75
N TYR A 105 -3.77 13.39 25.90
CA TYR A 105 -3.33 12.01 25.76
C TYR A 105 -2.42 11.80 24.52
N GLN A 106 -2.12 12.86 23.77
CA GLN A 106 -1.18 12.80 22.65
C GLN A 106 0.27 12.65 23.14
N GLY A 107 1.14 12.13 22.28
CA GLY A 107 2.55 11.85 22.65
C GLY A 107 2.75 10.58 23.50
N LEU A 108 1.70 10.01 24.08
CA LEU A 108 1.76 8.78 24.90
C LEU A 108 1.79 7.47 24.09
N GLY A 109 1.88 7.56 22.76
CA GLY A 109 1.90 6.38 21.87
C GLY A 109 0.53 5.72 21.65
N ILE A 110 -0.56 6.34 22.08
CA ILE A 110 -1.94 5.84 21.89
C ILE A 110 -2.30 5.77 20.40
N GLY A 111 -2.06 6.84 19.64
CA GLY A 111 -2.34 6.86 18.19
C GLY A 111 -1.57 5.77 17.42
N LYS A 112 -0.32 5.49 17.84
CA LYS A 112 0.44 4.33 17.34
C LYS A 112 -0.32 3.04 17.63
N ASN A 113 -0.72 2.81 18.87
CA ASN A 113 -1.37 1.56 19.26
C ASN A 113 -2.74 1.38 18.59
N LEU A 114 -3.49 2.45 18.35
CA LEU A 114 -4.71 2.41 17.52
C LEU A 114 -4.42 1.90 16.10
N LEU A 115 -3.41 2.46 15.42
CA LEU A 115 -3.01 2.00 14.08
C LEU A 115 -2.54 0.54 14.05
N LEU A 116 -1.82 0.09 15.09
CA LEU A 116 -1.41 -1.31 15.21
C LEU A 116 -2.61 -2.24 15.39
N HIS A 117 -3.63 -1.83 16.16
CA HIS A 117 -4.88 -2.58 16.29
C HIS A 117 -5.68 -2.58 14.98
N ALA A 118 -5.76 -1.44 14.28
CA ALA A 118 -6.41 -1.35 12.97
C ALA A 118 -5.75 -2.27 11.93
N LEU A 119 -4.41 -2.34 11.92
CA LEU A 119 -3.65 -3.28 11.09
C LEU A 119 -3.98 -4.74 11.45
N GLU A 120 -4.07 -5.08 12.73
CA GLU A 120 -4.45 -6.43 13.15
C GLU A 120 -5.91 -6.76 12.81
N LYS A 121 -6.82 -5.78 12.86
CA LYS A 121 -8.20 -5.93 12.36
C LYS A 121 -8.20 -6.23 10.86
N ALA A 122 -7.42 -5.50 10.06
CA ALA A 122 -7.27 -5.79 8.63
C ALA A 122 -6.85 -7.25 8.39
N ARG A 123 -5.88 -7.76 9.16
CA ARG A 123 -5.44 -9.16 9.08
C ARG A 123 -6.55 -10.15 9.44
N ARG A 124 -7.31 -9.90 10.50
CA ARG A 124 -8.43 -10.75 10.93
C ARG A 124 -9.58 -10.76 9.91
N PHE A 125 -9.77 -9.66 9.18
CA PHE A 125 -10.73 -9.56 8.08
C PHE A 125 -10.20 -10.10 6.74
N ASP A 126 -9.08 -10.84 6.77
CA ASP A 126 -8.45 -11.43 5.58
C ASP A 126 -7.99 -10.39 4.54
N LYS A 127 -7.74 -9.15 4.97
CA LYS A 127 -7.31 -8.06 4.09
C LYS A 127 -5.80 -8.04 3.95
N LYS A 128 -5.33 -7.72 2.75
CA LYS A 128 -3.90 -7.62 2.42
C LYS A 128 -3.33 -6.23 2.70
N ARG A 129 -4.19 -5.20 2.68
CA ARG A 129 -3.79 -3.80 2.76
C ARG A 129 -4.70 -2.98 3.65
N ILE A 130 -4.12 -1.92 4.22
CA ILE A 130 -4.83 -0.88 4.95
C ILE A 130 -4.34 0.49 4.48
N THR A 131 -5.26 1.41 4.21
CA THR A 131 -4.95 2.74 3.66
C THR A 131 -5.62 3.84 4.47
N LEU A 132 -5.17 5.08 4.30
CA LEU A 132 -5.80 6.27 4.88
C LEU A 132 -5.46 7.52 4.08
N HIS A 133 -6.23 8.59 4.28
CA HIS A 133 -5.88 9.93 3.83
C HIS A 133 -5.51 10.84 4.99
N THR A 134 -4.67 11.83 4.71
CA THR A 134 -4.46 12.97 5.59
C THR A 134 -4.16 14.22 4.76
N TRP A 135 -3.82 15.34 5.40
CA TRP A 135 -3.46 16.58 4.73
C TRP A 135 -1.95 16.80 4.73
N GLY A 136 -1.43 17.51 3.72
CA GLY A 136 0.01 17.77 3.54
C GLY A 136 0.69 18.48 4.72
N GLY A 137 -0.09 19.24 5.49
CA GLY A 137 0.36 19.95 6.68
C GLY A 137 0.28 19.14 7.98
N ASN A 138 -0.04 17.83 7.94
CA ASN A 138 -0.14 17.02 9.16
C ASN A 138 1.23 16.54 9.63
N LEU A 139 2.05 17.50 10.10
CA LEU A 139 3.43 17.27 10.51
C LEU A 139 3.57 16.27 11.67
N LYS A 140 2.51 16.12 12.49
CA LYS A 140 2.46 15.17 13.62
C LYS A 140 2.11 13.76 13.16
N ALA A 141 1.09 13.59 12.29
CA ALA A 141 0.57 12.27 11.97
C ALA A 141 1.34 11.55 10.85
N VAL A 142 1.87 12.27 9.84
CA VAL A 142 2.59 11.61 8.74
C VAL A 142 3.80 10.79 9.23
N PRO A 143 4.66 11.28 10.14
CA PRO A 143 5.75 10.47 10.71
C PRO A 143 5.24 9.25 11.49
N LEU A 144 4.12 9.40 12.22
CA LEU A 144 3.48 8.30 12.93
C LEU A 144 2.99 7.22 11.96
N TYR A 145 2.27 7.59 10.90
CA TYR A 145 1.81 6.66 9.87
C TYR A 145 2.97 5.95 9.19
N LYS A 146 4.04 6.69 8.83
CA LYS A 146 5.25 6.06 8.28
C LYS A 146 5.84 5.06 9.28
N LYS A 147 5.97 5.44 10.55
CA LYS A 147 6.52 4.58 11.62
C LYS A 147 5.68 3.30 11.83
N THR A 148 4.38 3.33 11.55
CA THR A 148 3.48 2.15 11.63
C THR A 148 3.36 1.38 10.32
N GLY A 149 4.16 1.70 9.31
CA GLY A 149 4.31 0.90 8.09
C GLY A 149 3.67 1.49 6.84
N TYR A 150 3.04 2.66 6.90
CA TYR A 150 2.42 3.29 5.73
C TYR A 150 3.42 3.99 4.82
N PHE A 151 3.25 3.91 3.51
CA PHE A 151 3.97 4.70 2.51
C PHE A 151 3.09 5.84 2.01
N TRP A 152 3.65 7.04 1.89
CA TRP A 152 2.98 8.13 1.20
C TRP A 152 3.10 7.92 -0.30
N ALA A 153 1.99 7.63 -0.97
CA ALA A 153 1.97 7.45 -2.42
C ALA A 153 2.29 8.77 -3.18
N PRO A 154 3.23 8.74 -4.16
CA PRO A 154 3.45 9.83 -5.11
C PRO A 154 2.19 10.27 -5.85
N GLU A 155 2.19 11.50 -6.36
CA GLU A 155 1.07 12.06 -7.14
C GLU A 155 -0.28 12.02 -6.39
N SER A 156 -0.25 12.18 -5.06
CA SER A 156 -1.43 12.20 -4.20
C SER A 156 -1.43 13.35 -3.21
N SER A 157 -2.64 13.74 -2.79
CA SER A 157 -2.88 14.60 -1.62
C SER A 157 -2.77 13.78 -0.32
N VAL A 158 -1.58 13.26 -0.04
CA VAL A 158 -1.24 12.41 1.12
C VAL A 158 -2.12 11.17 1.27
N TYR A 159 -2.13 10.34 0.24
CA TYR A 159 -2.65 8.97 0.34
C TYR A 159 -1.58 8.06 0.93
N MET A 160 -1.93 7.37 2.01
CA MET A 160 -1.03 6.52 2.77
C MET A 160 -1.41 5.05 2.58
N GLU A 161 -0.46 4.22 2.19
CA GLU A 161 -0.67 2.80 1.86
C GLU A 161 0.16 1.87 2.74
N ASN A 162 -0.44 0.86 3.35
CA ASN A 162 0.27 -0.11 4.18
C ASN A 162 -0.04 -1.54 3.74
N PHE A 163 1.02 -2.30 3.44
CA PHE A 163 0.98 -3.67 2.90
C PHE A 163 1.36 -4.72 3.95
N LEU A 164 1.64 -4.29 5.19
CA LEU A 164 1.96 -5.20 6.28
C LEU A 164 0.89 -6.25 6.56
N PRO A 165 -0.44 -6.00 6.42
CA PRO A 165 -1.42 -7.05 6.66
C PRO A 165 -1.17 -8.32 5.82
N GLY A 166 -0.85 -8.16 4.54
CA GLY A 166 -0.45 -9.25 3.64
C GLY A 166 0.93 -9.82 4.00
N ILE A 167 1.95 -8.96 4.12
CA ILE A 167 3.34 -9.39 4.39
C ILE A 167 3.45 -10.24 5.67
N LEU A 168 2.73 -9.87 6.72
CA LEU A 168 2.76 -10.58 8.01
C LEU A 168 2.04 -11.93 7.99
N ARG A 169 1.35 -12.26 6.89
CA ARG A 169 0.70 -13.56 6.70
C ARG A 169 1.54 -14.52 5.87
N GLU A 170 2.54 -14.00 5.15
CA GLU A 170 3.41 -14.81 4.30
C GLU A 170 4.11 -15.91 5.10
N PRO A 171 3.85 -17.20 4.81
CA PRO A 171 4.46 -18.32 5.53
C PRO A 171 5.99 -18.25 5.52
N LEU A 172 6.57 -17.84 4.39
CA LEU A 172 8.01 -17.71 4.19
C LEU A 172 8.68 -16.74 5.19
N PHE A 173 7.95 -15.78 5.74
CA PHE A 173 8.48 -14.78 6.68
C PHE A 173 8.08 -15.04 8.13
N ARG A 174 7.28 -16.07 8.39
CA ARG A 174 6.70 -16.36 9.71
C ARG A 174 7.77 -16.54 10.78
N ASN A 175 8.83 -17.30 10.47
CA ASN A 175 9.91 -17.56 11.44
C ASN A 175 10.62 -16.27 11.85
N PHE A 176 10.94 -15.41 10.88
CA PHE A 176 11.55 -14.10 11.14
C PHE A 176 10.66 -13.24 12.05
N PHE A 177 9.36 -13.10 11.74
CA PHE A 177 8.47 -12.25 12.53
C PHE A 177 8.18 -12.81 13.92
N ASN A 178 8.10 -14.14 14.08
CA ASN A 178 7.96 -14.78 15.39
C ASN A 178 9.19 -14.52 16.28
N ALA A 179 10.39 -14.48 15.68
CA ALA A 179 11.63 -14.30 16.43
C ALA A 179 11.89 -12.84 16.84
N PHE A 180 11.55 -11.85 16.00
CA PHE A 180 11.96 -10.46 16.23
C PHE A 180 10.82 -9.46 16.40
N GLY A 181 9.60 -9.78 15.97
CA GLY A 181 8.49 -8.83 15.93
C GLY A 181 8.67 -7.76 14.85
N TRP A 182 7.62 -7.49 14.07
CA TRP A 182 7.73 -6.60 12.91
C TRP A 182 7.94 -5.13 13.30
N TYR A 183 7.25 -4.63 14.33
CA TYR A 183 7.27 -3.19 14.66
C TYR A 183 8.63 -2.75 15.21
N ALA A 184 9.23 -3.59 16.07
CA ALA A 184 10.54 -3.32 16.66
C ALA A 184 11.68 -3.36 15.62
N THR A 185 11.51 -4.13 14.55
CA THR A 185 12.55 -4.34 13.53
C THR A 185 12.40 -3.45 12.30
N LEU A 186 11.24 -2.82 12.09
CA LEU A 186 10.98 -1.98 10.91
C LEU A 186 11.89 -0.74 10.91
N GLU A 187 12.81 -0.69 9.94
CA GLU A 187 13.67 0.45 9.66
C GLU A 187 13.22 1.16 8.40
N ARG A 188 12.96 2.47 8.51
CA ARG A 188 12.57 3.31 7.37
C ARG A 188 12.73 4.80 7.66
N SER A 189 12.75 5.60 6.60
CA SER A 189 12.66 7.05 6.69
C SER A 189 11.26 7.50 7.10
N LEU A 190 11.20 8.58 7.88
CA LEU A 190 9.98 9.26 8.29
C LEU A 190 9.86 10.65 7.65
N ASP A 191 10.64 10.94 6.60
CA ASP A 191 10.62 12.23 5.91
C ASP A 191 9.21 12.61 5.46
N LEU A 192 8.87 13.90 5.56
CA LEU A 192 7.59 14.46 5.13
C LEU A 192 7.54 14.68 3.61
N ARG A 193 7.66 13.59 2.86
CA ARG A 193 7.56 13.58 1.39
C ARG A 193 6.96 12.26 0.89
N PRO A 194 6.47 12.21 -0.36
CA PRO A 194 6.10 10.96 -0.99
C PRO A 194 7.24 9.94 -0.96
N ASP A 195 6.88 8.69 -0.72
CA ASP A 195 7.77 7.53 -0.73
C ASP A 195 7.80 6.88 -2.13
N GLY A 196 8.84 6.09 -2.38
CA GLY A 196 9.01 5.35 -3.62
C GLY A 196 10.47 5.29 -4.04
N GLU A 197 10.92 4.12 -4.44
CA GLU A 197 12.26 3.90 -4.99
C GLU A 197 12.14 3.43 -6.44
N GLN A 198 13.06 3.86 -7.31
CA GLN A 198 13.09 3.40 -8.69
C GLN A 198 13.88 2.09 -8.79
N LEU A 199 13.22 1.03 -9.24
CA LEU A 199 13.83 -0.24 -9.62
C LEU A 199 13.73 -0.38 -11.15
N GLU A 200 14.77 0.06 -11.85
CA GLU A 200 14.73 0.29 -13.30
C GLU A 200 13.58 1.22 -13.72
N GLY A 201 12.56 0.73 -14.42
CA GLY A 201 11.37 1.51 -14.80
C GLY A 201 10.14 1.26 -13.93
N MET A 202 10.34 0.66 -12.75
CA MET A 202 9.29 0.42 -11.77
C MET A 202 9.45 1.35 -10.57
N THR A 203 8.35 1.88 -10.09
CA THR A 203 8.31 2.48 -8.76
C THR A 203 7.95 1.38 -7.76
N ILE A 204 8.77 1.19 -6.74
CA ILE A 204 8.54 0.21 -5.69
C ILE A 204 8.48 0.87 -4.31
N TYR A 205 7.80 0.20 -3.38
CA TYR A 205 8.00 0.45 -1.95
C TYR A 205 8.85 -0.66 -1.35
N ARG A 206 9.73 -0.30 -0.40
CA ARG A 206 10.64 -1.25 0.24
C ARG A 206 10.42 -1.26 1.74
N TYR A 207 9.94 -2.39 2.26
CA TYR A 207 10.03 -2.69 3.68
C TYR A 207 11.41 -3.27 4.00
N PHE A 208 12.02 -2.81 5.08
CA PHE A 208 13.24 -3.39 5.62
C PHE A 208 13.09 -3.62 7.12
N PHE A 209 13.29 -4.87 7.52
CA PHE A 209 13.23 -5.30 8.91
C PHE A 209 14.60 -5.80 9.33
N LYS A 210 15.17 -5.19 10.37
CA LYS A 210 16.47 -5.57 10.92
C LYS A 210 16.28 -6.22 12.28
N GLY A 211 16.38 -7.56 12.32
CA GLY A 211 16.31 -8.32 13.56
C GLY A 211 17.60 -8.20 14.36
N ASN A 212 18.73 -8.55 13.74
CA ASN A 212 20.08 -8.35 14.27
C ASN A 212 21.10 -8.41 13.12
N GLU A 213 22.40 -8.43 13.43
CA GLU A 213 23.47 -8.46 12.40
C GLU A 213 23.38 -9.63 11.41
N ARG A 214 22.78 -10.75 11.82
CA ARG A 214 22.67 -11.98 11.03
C ARG A 214 21.28 -12.25 10.49
N ASN A 215 20.29 -11.42 10.86
CA ASN A 215 18.90 -11.63 10.53
C ASN A 215 18.23 -10.33 10.06
N SER A 216 17.75 -10.34 8.82
CA SER A 216 17.01 -9.21 8.24
C SER A 216 16.08 -9.68 7.14
N LEU A 217 14.98 -8.96 6.94
CA LEU A 217 14.03 -9.21 5.86
C LEU A 217 13.84 -7.92 5.06
N LYS A 218 13.99 -8.02 3.75
CA LYS A 218 13.62 -6.98 2.79
C LYS A 218 12.45 -7.48 1.97
N VAL A 219 11.38 -6.70 1.85
CA VAL A 219 10.23 -7.00 0.99
C VAL A 219 9.99 -5.82 0.05
N LEU A 220 9.81 -6.11 -1.23
CA LEU A 220 9.57 -5.15 -2.29
C LEU A 220 8.11 -5.24 -2.72
N ILE A 221 7.44 -4.10 -2.80
CA ILE A 221 6.07 -3.95 -3.28
C ILE A 221 6.12 -3.23 -4.63
N ASP A 222 5.50 -3.79 -5.65
CA ASP A 222 5.24 -3.07 -6.90
C ASP A 222 4.11 -2.06 -6.65
N GLN A 223 4.38 -0.77 -6.84
CA GLN A 223 3.40 0.29 -6.57
C GLN A 223 2.14 0.17 -7.44
N LYS A 224 2.26 -0.25 -8.69
CA LYS A 224 1.14 -0.33 -9.63
C LYS A 224 0.35 -1.62 -9.46
N ALA A 225 1.02 -2.72 -9.13
CA ALA A 225 0.35 -3.97 -8.76
C ALA A 225 -0.27 -3.92 -7.36
N LYS A 226 0.31 -3.12 -6.46
CA LYS A 226 -0.01 -3.04 -5.03
C LYS A 226 0.18 -4.38 -4.30
N GLU A 227 1.18 -5.16 -4.73
CA GLU A 227 1.46 -6.52 -4.28
C GLU A 227 2.97 -6.73 -4.11
N VAL A 228 3.36 -7.78 -3.37
CA VAL A 228 4.76 -8.19 -3.23
C VAL A 228 5.32 -8.55 -4.60
N CYS A 229 6.44 -7.96 -4.99
CA CYS A 229 7.15 -8.27 -6.23
C CYS A 229 8.55 -8.86 -5.99
N GLY A 230 9.01 -8.86 -4.74
CA GLY A 230 10.27 -9.50 -4.40
C GLY A 230 10.62 -9.46 -2.93
N PHE A 231 11.64 -10.22 -2.55
CA PHE A 231 12.16 -10.22 -1.20
C PHE A 231 13.64 -10.63 -1.15
N GLU A 232 14.28 -10.32 -0.03
CA GLU A 232 15.56 -10.90 0.39
C GLU A 232 15.47 -11.23 1.88
N LEU A 233 15.53 -12.52 2.20
CA LEU A 233 15.49 -13.04 3.55
C LEU A 233 16.91 -13.45 3.96
N HIS A 234 17.39 -12.86 5.05
CA HIS A 234 18.67 -13.20 5.67
C HIS A 234 18.36 -13.82 7.04
N GLU A 235 18.70 -15.08 7.23
CA GLU A 235 18.52 -15.80 8.49
C GLU A 235 19.76 -16.59 8.86
N GLY A 236 20.26 -16.40 10.08
CA GLY A 236 21.45 -17.11 10.57
C GLY A 236 22.69 -16.95 9.70
N GLY A 237 22.84 -15.80 9.01
CA GLY A 237 23.96 -15.55 8.09
C GLY A 237 23.77 -16.13 6.67
N GLN A 238 22.63 -16.73 6.36
CA GLN A 238 22.30 -17.30 5.05
C GLN A 238 21.28 -16.42 4.34
N ARG A 239 21.45 -16.18 3.03
CA ARG A 239 20.52 -15.31 2.28
C ARG A 239 19.81 -16.06 1.17
N LEU A 240 18.52 -15.80 1.07
CA LEU A 240 17.63 -16.28 0.03
C LEU A 240 16.89 -15.08 -0.57
N GLY A 241 16.69 -15.07 -1.88
CA GLY A 241 15.90 -13.99 -2.49
C GLY A 241 15.25 -14.41 -3.79
N ALA A 242 14.10 -13.81 -4.05
CA ALA A 242 13.40 -13.92 -5.32
C ALA A 242 12.79 -12.56 -5.67
N THR A 243 12.81 -12.19 -6.95
CA THR A 243 12.19 -10.95 -7.45
C THR A 243 11.56 -11.20 -8.82
N CYS A 244 10.38 -10.62 -9.06
CA CYS A 244 9.77 -10.42 -10.36
C CYS A 244 9.75 -8.93 -10.68
N ARG A 245 10.13 -8.54 -11.89
CA ARG A 245 10.16 -7.14 -12.33
C ARG A 245 9.88 -7.00 -13.81
N VAL A 246 9.33 -5.86 -14.19
CA VAL A 246 9.17 -5.43 -15.59
C VAL A 246 10.14 -4.31 -15.92
N LYS A 247 10.52 -4.17 -17.19
CA LYS A 247 11.39 -3.07 -17.62
C LYS A 247 10.77 -1.70 -17.34
N GLN A 248 9.44 -1.60 -17.44
CA GLN A 248 8.65 -0.41 -17.14
C GLN A 248 7.18 -0.83 -16.89
N HIS A 249 6.45 -0.09 -16.06
CA HIS A 249 5.01 -0.34 -15.87
C HIS A 249 4.18 -0.02 -17.12
N ARG A 250 4.48 1.08 -17.80
CA ARG A 250 3.72 1.51 -18.98
C ARG A 250 3.87 0.49 -20.11
N ALA A 251 2.75 -0.09 -20.52
CA ALA A 251 2.69 -1.02 -21.65
C ALA A 251 1.67 -0.52 -22.67
N TYR A 252 2.03 -0.60 -23.95
CA TYR A 252 1.19 -0.10 -25.03
C TYR A 252 0.21 -1.18 -25.51
N VAL A 253 -1.09 -0.86 -25.47
CA VAL A 253 -2.18 -1.76 -25.85
C VAL A 253 -1.98 -2.27 -27.28
N GLY A 254 -2.01 -3.59 -27.48
CA GLY A 254 -1.89 -4.24 -28.79
C GLY A 254 -0.50 -4.15 -29.45
N TYR A 255 0.44 -3.37 -28.91
CA TYR A 255 1.68 -3.00 -29.61
C TYR A 255 2.94 -3.64 -29.01
N SER A 256 3.42 -3.11 -27.87
CA SER A 256 4.76 -3.43 -27.37
C SER A 256 4.78 -4.70 -26.52
N ARG A 257 5.91 -5.42 -26.58
CA ARG A 257 6.24 -6.50 -25.64
C ARG A 257 7.05 -5.93 -24.47
N THR A 258 6.55 -6.11 -23.26
CA THR A 258 7.24 -5.72 -22.04
C THR A 258 8.06 -6.90 -21.51
N PRO A 259 9.40 -6.78 -21.40
CA PRO A 259 10.22 -7.80 -20.75
C PRO A 259 9.84 -7.97 -19.28
N VAL A 260 9.66 -9.22 -18.88
CA VAL A 260 9.48 -9.64 -17.48
C VAL A 260 10.73 -10.41 -17.07
N ILE A 261 11.28 -10.11 -15.91
CA ILE A 261 12.54 -10.68 -15.42
C ILE A 261 12.32 -11.24 -14.03
N TRP A 262 12.58 -12.53 -13.87
CA TRP A 262 12.66 -13.19 -12.58
C TRP A 262 14.11 -13.40 -12.19
N THR A 263 14.44 -13.20 -10.92
CA THR A 263 15.77 -13.47 -10.38
C THR A 263 15.62 -14.27 -9.10
N PHE A 264 16.31 -15.41 -9.02
CA PHE A 264 16.39 -16.27 -7.85
C PHE A 264 17.83 -16.29 -7.34
N LYS A 265 18.02 -16.17 -6.02
CA LYS A 265 19.34 -16.09 -5.40
C LYS A 265 19.42 -17.08 -4.25
N ASN A 266 20.40 -17.98 -4.32
CA ASN A 266 20.74 -18.87 -3.23
C ASN A 266 22.12 -18.51 -2.67
N LYS A 267 22.17 -17.81 -1.54
CA LYS A 267 23.41 -17.59 -0.77
C LYS A 267 23.33 -18.31 0.58
N THR A 268 22.73 -19.49 0.57
CA THR A 268 22.70 -20.42 1.70
C THR A 268 23.85 -21.42 1.58
N LYS A 269 23.99 -22.33 2.55
CA LYS A 269 25.04 -23.37 2.53
C LYS A 269 24.63 -24.65 1.81
N ARG A 270 23.40 -24.75 1.31
CA ARG A 270 22.85 -25.95 0.67
C ARG A 270 22.18 -25.59 -0.65
N PRO A 271 22.05 -26.54 -1.59
CA PRO A 271 21.23 -26.33 -2.77
C PRO A 271 19.78 -26.00 -2.38
N VAL A 272 19.17 -25.05 -3.08
CA VAL A 272 17.77 -24.63 -2.85
C VAL A 272 16.97 -24.83 -4.12
N ARG A 273 15.78 -25.40 -3.95
CA ARG A 273 14.85 -25.67 -5.05
C ARG A 273 13.85 -24.54 -5.17
N PHE A 274 13.77 -23.96 -6.37
CA PHE A 274 12.76 -22.98 -6.78
C PHE A 274 11.85 -23.60 -7.85
N THR A 275 10.54 -23.50 -7.68
CA THR A 275 9.59 -23.67 -8.78
C THR A 275 9.06 -22.31 -9.20
N LEU A 276 8.77 -22.16 -10.48
CA LEU A 276 8.11 -20.98 -11.03
C LEU A 276 6.94 -21.43 -11.89
N THR A 277 5.75 -20.92 -11.56
CA THR A 277 4.58 -20.93 -12.43
C THR A 277 4.09 -19.49 -12.56
N VAL A 278 3.67 -19.08 -13.75
CA VAL A 278 3.21 -17.71 -14.00
C VAL A 278 1.76 -17.74 -14.46
N GLU A 279 0.95 -16.95 -13.76
CA GLU A 279 -0.44 -16.67 -14.10
C GLU A 279 -0.56 -15.19 -14.51
N THR A 280 -1.47 -14.92 -15.44
CA THR A 280 -1.74 -13.56 -15.89
C THR A 280 -3.24 -13.32 -15.92
N THR A 281 -3.65 -12.11 -15.56
CA THR A 281 -5.04 -11.65 -15.79
C THR A 281 -5.40 -11.69 -17.27
N ASP A 282 -6.70 -11.68 -17.57
CA ASP A 282 -7.23 -11.71 -18.93
C ASP A 282 -6.77 -10.55 -19.83
N HIS A 283 -6.15 -9.52 -19.27
CA HIS A 283 -5.61 -8.38 -19.99
C HIS A 283 -4.23 -8.63 -20.63
N VAL A 284 -3.49 -9.63 -20.13
CA VAL A 284 -2.10 -9.87 -20.52
C VAL A 284 -1.97 -11.22 -21.24
N ALA A 285 -1.13 -11.26 -22.27
CA ALA A 285 -0.66 -12.49 -22.88
C ALA A 285 0.84 -12.64 -22.63
N LEU A 286 1.27 -13.83 -22.21
CA LEU A 286 2.68 -14.15 -21.95
C LEU A 286 3.19 -15.07 -23.06
N GLU A 287 4.14 -14.60 -23.87
CA GLU A 287 4.58 -15.33 -25.08
C GLU A 287 5.36 -16.62 -24.78
N ASN A 288 5.99 -16.70 -23.61
CA ASN A 288 6.76 -17.87 -23.16
C ASN A 288 6.55 -18.05 -21.66
N SER A 289 5.43 -18.65 -21.25
CA SER A 289 5.15 -18.87 -19.82
C SER A 289 6.20 -19.81 -19.23
N PRO A 290 7.08 -19.33 -18.34
CA PRO A 290 8.08 -20.18 -17.74
C PRO A 290 7.38 -21.05 -16.69
N ARG A 291 7.19 -22.34 -17.00
CA ARG A 291 6.96 -23.37 -16.00
C ARG A 291 8.25 -24.14 -15.82
N ALA A 292 8.93 -23.91 -14.70
CA ALA A 292 10.28 -24.45 -14.54
C ALA A 292 10.62 -24.77 -13.10
N LEU A 293 11.50 -25.76 -12.97
CA LEU A 293 12.14 -26.18 -11.75
C LEU A 293 13.62 -25.81 -11.84
N TYR A 294 14.11 -25.06 -10.87
CA TYR A 294 15.52 -24.66 -10.77
C TYR A 294 16.07 -25.15 -9.44
N THR A 295 17.19 -25.89 -9.47
CA THR A 295 17.98 -26.15 -8.27
C THR A 295 19.21 -25.27 -8.38
N LEU A 296 19.38 -24.36 -7.41
CA LEU A 296 20.51 -23.45 -7.36
C LEU A 296 21.48 -23.94 -6.29
N ASP A 297 22.74 -24.12 -6.65
CA ASP A 297 23.82 -24.45 -5.71
C ASP A 297 24.17 -23.24 -4.81
N PRO A 298 24.90 -23.46 -3.69
CA PRO A 298 25.36 -22.37 -2.83
C PRO A 298 26.12 -21.27 -3.59
N GLY A 299 25.64 -20.03 -3.46
CA GLY A 299 26.20 -18.85 -4.10
C GLY A 299 25.62 -18.53 -5.48
N GLU A 300 24.78 -19.40 -6.05
CA GLU A 300 24.24 -19.21 -7.39
C GLU A 300 23.11 -18.17 -7.46
N GLU A 301 23.03 -17.55 -8.63
CA GLU A 301 21.93 -16.66 -9.03
C GLU A 301 21.42 -17.09 -10.40
N ARG A 302 20.10 -17.18 -10.54
CA ARG A 302 19.43 -17.56 -11.78
C ARG A 302 18.53 -16.43 -12.25
N VAL A 303 18.71 -16.02 -13.50
CA VAL A 303 17.84 -15.04 -14.17
C VAL A 303 16.99 -15.76 -15.22
N VAL A 304 15.68 -15.54 -15.16
CA VAL A 304 14.70 -16.05 -16.13
C VAL A 304 14.03 -14.85 -16.79
N LYS A 305 13.80 -14.94 -18.10
CA LYS A 305 13.24 -13.82 -18.88
C LYS A 305 11.97 -14.28 -19.61
N GLY A 306 10.95 -13.44 -19.57
CA GLY A 306 9.69 -13.58 -20.28
C GLY A 306 9.33 -12.31 -21.03
N ARG A 307 8.25 -12.38 -21.81
CA ARG A 307 7.72 -11.24 -22.57
C ARG A 307 6.21 -11.22 -22.46
N ALA A 308 5.69 -10.15 -21.88
CA ALA A 308 4.27 -9.91 -21.72
C ALA A 308 3.78 -8.90 -22.77
N LYS A 309 2.57 -9.08 -23.28
CA LYS A 309 1.90 -8.17 -24.21
C LYS A 309 0.50 -7.86 -23.66
N LEU A 310 0.07 -6.60 -23.74
CA LEU A 310 -1.33 -6.25 -23.50
C LEU A 310 -2.19 -6.64 -24.71
N LYS A 311 -3.34 -7.28 -24.45
CA LYS A 311 -4.30 -7.64 -25.49
C LYS A 311 -4.94 -6.37 -26.10
N GLU A 312 -5.43 -6.47 -27.33
CA GLU A 312 -5.86 -5.30 -28.15
C GLU A 312 -7.08 -4.55 -27.59
N HIS A 313 -7.92 -5.21 -26.80
CA HIS A 313 -9.17 -4.62 -26.25
C HIS A 313 -9.04 -4.15 -24.80
N VAL A 314 -7.81 -4.11 -24.26
CA VAL A 314 -7.60 -3.59 -22.91
C VAL A 314 -7.81 -2.09 -22.91
N GLN A 315 -8.72 -1.61 -22.06
CA GLN A 315 -8.95 -0.17 -21.90
C GLN A 315 -7.70 0.52 -21.37
N SER A 316 -7.32 1.64 -22.00
CA SER A 316 -6.23 2.47 -21.51
C SER A 316 -6.56 3.11 -20.17
N THR A 317 -5.53 3.39 -19.37
CA THR A 317 -5.68 4.03 -18.07
C THR A 317 -5.68 5.55 -18.24
N PRO A 318 -6.78 6.27 -17.91
CA PRO A 318 -6.86 7.71 -18.12
C PRO A 318 -5.85 8.51 -17.30
N LYS A 319 -5.61 8.11 -16.05
CA LYS A 319 -4.67 8.72 -15.11
C LYS A 319 -3.61 7.70 -14.67
N PRO A 320 -2.62 7.38 -15.51
CA PRO A 320 -1.68 6.27 -15.26
C PRO A 320 -0.79 6.49 -14.03
N GLU A 321 -0.63 7.74 -13.61
CA GLU A 321 0.14 8.09 -12.40
C GLU A 321 -0.68 8.03 -11.12
N SER A 322 -2.01 7.94 -11.20
CA SER A 322 -2.89 7.84 -10.04
C SER A 322 -2.49 6.66 -9.15
N PRO A 323 -2.37 6.87 -7.82
CA PRO A 323 -2.05 5.79 -6.90
C PRO A 323 -3.30 5.14 -6.30
N HIS A 324 -4.51 5.65 -6.55
CA HIS A 324 -5.71 5.20 -5.83
C HIS A 324 -6.14 3.78 -6.20
N GLU A 325 -5.99 3.39 -7.47
CA GLU A 325 -6.41 2.09 -7.97
C GLU A 325 -5.19 1.25 -8.38
N ARG A 326 -5.20 -0.04 -8.03
CA ARG A 326 -4.24 -0.97 -8.63
C ARG A 326 -4.50 -1.09 -10.12
N THR A 327 -3.46 -1.39 -10.87
CA THR A 327 -3.62 -1.72 -12.28
C THR A 327 -4.24 -3.12 -12.43
N LYS A 328 -5.10 -3.29 -13.43
CA LYS A 328 -5.78 -4.58 -13.70
C LYS A 328 -4.91 -5.61 -14.42
N PRO A 329 -4.04 -5.23 -15.39
CA PRO A 329 -3.15 -6.19 -16.02
C PRO A 329 -2.02 -6.59 -15.07
N LEU A 330 -2.20 -7.74 -14.44
CA LEU A 330 -1.25 -8.34 -13.50
C LEU A 330 -0.59 -9.57 -14.09
N ILE A 331 0.67 -9.77 -13.69
CA ILE A 331 1.47 -10.97 -13.92
C ILE A 331 1.89 -11.48 -12.55
N THR A 332 1.28 -12.59 -12.11
CA THR A 332 1.52 -13.21 -10.81
C THR A 332 2.44 -14.41 -10.98
N SER A 333 3.50 -14.45 -10.20
CA SER A 333 4.50 -15.51 -10.25
C SER A 333 4.42 -16.32 -8.98
N HIS A 334 3.86 -17.52 -9.07
CA HIS A 334 3.80 -18.46 -7.97
C HIS A 334 5.16 -19.14 -7.84
N VAL A 335 5.86 -18.82 -6.75
CA VAL A 335 7.20 -19.33 -6.46
C VAL A 335 7.14 -20.24 -5.23
N SER A 336 7.49 -21.52 -5.37
CA SER A 336 7.73 -22.38 -4.21
C SER A 336 9.22 -22.50 -3.95
N ILE A 337 9.61 -22.34 -2.69
CA ILE A 337 11.00 -22.45 -2.23
C ILE A 337 11.04 -23.46 -1.09
N ASN A 338 11.61 -24.63 -1.36
CA ASN A 338 11.63 -25.76 -0.42
C ASN A 338 10.25 -26.14 0.17
N GLY A 339 9.16 -25.90 -0.57
CA GLY A 339 7.79 -26.23 -0.17
C GLY A 339 6.99 -25.07 0.42
N GLU A 340 7.63 -23.95 0.77
CA GLU A 340 6.93 -22.71 1.14
C GLU A 340 6.61 -21.92 -0.13
N GLU A 341 5.39 -21.40 -0.25
CA GLU A 341 4.94 -20.64 -1.42
C GLU A 341 4.95 -19.14 -1.14
N ILE A 342 5.23 -18.36 -2.19
CA ILE A 342 5.09 -16.91 -2.20
C ILE A 342 4.74 -16.44 -3.62
N ASP A 343 3.83 -15.48 -3.69
CA ASP A 343 3.44 -14.83 -4.94
C ASP A 343 4.28 -13.56 -5.15
N LEU A 344 4.87 -13.45 -6.35
CA LEU A 344 5.56 -12.25 -6.81
C LEU A 344 4.79 -11.65 -7.99
N THR A 345 4.13 -10.53 -7.75
CA THR A 345 3.19 -9.91 -8.69
C THR A 345 3.72 -8.58 -9.20
N VAL A 346 3.60 -8.37 -10.51
CA VAL A 346 3.92 -7.10 -11.16
C VAL A 346 2.78 -6.61 -12.04
N GLY A 347 2.66 -5.29 -12.14
CA GLY A 347 1.56 -4.61 -12.81
C GLY A 347 2.00 -3.89 -14.09
N LEU A 348 1.23 -4.02 -15.16
CA LEU A 348 1.38 -3.23 -16.38
C LEU A 348 0.25 -2.22 -16.47
N VAL A 349 0.58 -0.95 -16.68
CA VAL A 349 -0.38 0.14 -16.87
C VAL A 349 -0.70 0.27 -18.37
N PRO A 350 -1.95 0.00 -18.80
CA PRO A 350 -2.37 0.15 -20.19
C PRO A 350 -2.32 1.59 -20.67
N ILE A 351 -1.62 1.81 -21.78
CA ILE A 351 -1.56 3.10 -22.47
C ILE A 351 -1.87 2.87 -23.95
N ASP A 352 -2.74 3.70 -24.54
CA ASP A 352 -2.90 3.68 -25.99
C ASP A 352 -1.61 4.19 -26.66
N PRO A 353 -1.07 3.49 -27.67
CA PRO A 353 0.15 3.93 -28.34
C PRO A 353 -0.02 5.27 -29.07
N LEU A 354 -1.24 5.58 -29.49
CA LEU A 354 -1.60 6.81 -30.20
C LEU A 354 -2.72 7.54 -29.46
N GLU A 355 -2.64 8.87 -29.42
CA GLU A 355 -3.79 9.73 -29.17
C GLU A 355 -4.26 10.33 -30.50
N VAL A 356 -5.54 10.30 -30.77
CA VAL A 356 -6.12 10.96 -31.95
C VAL A 356 -7.17 11.97 -31.46
N GLN A 357 -6.94 13.25 -31.74
CA GLN A 357 -7.89 14.32 -31.44
C GLN A 357 -8.30 15.04 -32.71
N VAL A 358 -9.58 15.32 -32.80
CA VAL A 358 -10.21 16.03 -33.91
C VAL A 358 -10.36 17.50 -33.46
N VAL A 359 -9.70 18.47 -34.12
CA VAL A 359 -9.70 19.91 -33.71
C VAL A 359 -10.40 20.86 -34.71
N PRO A 360 -11.29 21.81 -34.32
CA PRO A 360 -11.87 21.99 -32.98
C PRO A 360 -12.79 20.82 -32.57
N MET A 361 -12.94 20.64 -31.26
CA MET A 361 -13.72 19.54 -30.67
C MET A 361 -15.22 19.70 -30.95
N GLU A 362 -15.71 20.93 -30.94
CA GLU A 362 -17.06 21.31 -31.36
C GLU A 362 -17.04 21.80 -32.81
N ARG A 363 -18.04 21.37 -33.59
CA ARG A 363 -18.14 21.71 -35.02
C ARG A 363 -19.59 21.90 -35.42
N SER A 364 -19.80 22.86 -36.32
CA SER A 364 -21.02 23.00 -37.09
C SER A 364 -20.66 22.93 -38.56
N ILE A 365 -21.28 21.99 -39.28
CA ILE A 365 -21.07 21.80 -40.72
C ILE A 365 -22.43 21.99 -41.40
N ILE A 366 -22.45 22.76 -42.48
CA ILE A 366 -23.66 23.02 -43.25
C ILE A 366 -23.97 21.77 -44.11
N PRO A 367 -25.23 21.29 -44.16
CA PRO A 367 -25.60 20.17 -45.01
C PRO A 367 -25.22 20.41 -46.48
N GLY A 368 -24.50 19.45 -47.07
CA GLY A 368 -24.06 19.50 -48.48
C GLY A 368 -22.68 20.14 -48.70
N GLU A 369 -22.09 20.79 -47.70
CA GLU A 369 -20.77 21.41 -47.81
C GLU A 369 -19.63 20.43 -47.52
N ARG A 370 -18.50 20.62 -48.22
CA ARG A 370 -17.26 19.90 -47.93
C ARG A 370 -16.37 20.75 -47.04
N THR A 371 -15.82 20.16 -45.98
CA THR A 371 -14.88 20.83 -45.10
C THR A 371 -13.69 19.94 -44.76
N THR A 372 -12.56 20.57 -44.42
CA THR A 372 -11.36 19.87 -43.95
C THR A 372 -11.37 19.81 -42.42
N ILE A 373 -11.28 18.61 -41.87
CA ILE A 373 -11.20 18.38 -40.43
C ILE A 373 -9.74 18.08 -40.09
N PRO A 374 -9.03 18.98 -39.39
CA PRO A 374 -7.69 18.66 -38.95
C PRO A 374 -7.75 17.63 -37.82
N ILE A 375 -6.92 16.61 -37.96
CA ILE A 375 -6.69 15.56 -36.98
C ILE A 375 -5.30 15.78 -36.42
N ARG A 376 -5.18 15.81 -35.09
CA ARG A 376 -3.91 15.73 -34.39
C ARG A 376 -3.71 14.30 -33.93
N VAL A 377 -2.54 13.76 -34.23
CA VAL A 377 -2.12 12.44 -33.80
C VAL A 377 -0.88 12.59 -32.94
N TRP A 378 -0.90 12.09 -31.71
CA TRP A 378 0.27 12.06 -30.84
C TRP A 378 0.74 10.62 -30.67
N ASN A 379 2.02 10.41 -30.96
CA ASN A 379 2.69 9.18 -30.59
C ASN A 379 3.03 9.21 -29.09
N LYS A 380 2.38 8.34 -28.30
CA LYS A 380 2.64 8.18 -26.86
C LYS A 380 3.76 7.17 -26.57
N THR A 381 4.29 6.53 -27.61
CA THR A 381 5.39 5.57 -27.50
C THR A 381 6.75 6.27 -27.50
N ARG A 382 7.77 5.58 -26.99
CA ARG A 382 9.17 6.04 -27.10
C ARG A 382 9.78 5.72 -28.47
N GLU A 383 9.12 4.88 -29.25
CA GLU A 383 9.58 4.42 -30.55
C GLU A 383 8.95 5.28 -31.64
N HIS A 384 9.65 5.47 -32.75
CA HIS A 384 9.04 6.13 -33.89
C HIS A 384 8.07 5.15 -34.56
N LEU A 385 6.77 5.39 -34.42
CA LEU A 385 5.75 4.58 -35.08
C LEU A 385 5.77 4.88 -36.58
N THR A 386 5.87 3.84 -37.40
CA THR A 386 5.72 3.90 -38.85
C THR A 386 4.45 3.16 -39.22
N GLY A 387 3.56 3.80 -39.97
CA GLY A 387 2.31 3.24 -40.47
C GLY A 387 2.38 2.92 -41.95
#